data_AF-A0A8J6SWZ1-F1
#
_entry.id   AF-A0A8J6SWZ1-F1
#
_cell.length_a   1.000
_cell.length_b   1.000
_cell.length_c   1.000
_cell.angle_alpha   90.00
_cell.angle_beta   90.00
_cell.angle_gamma   90.00
#
_symmetry.space_group_name_H-M   'P 1'
#
loop_
_entity.id
_entity.type
_entity.pdbx_description
1 polymer ?
#
loop_
_entity_poly.entity_id
_entity_poly.type
_entity_poly.pdbx_seq_one_letter_code
_entity_poly.pdbx_strand_id
1 'polypeptide(L)'
;METQKTELNQSLLAVTSEKQKTELSLSSLRSDLSKMQAQFTENQKEKSVLEQEITNLKKQKRPLQSEAENLQTQIQAFEMQKAELNQSLLSLQLELRQLQFQIYEIKQPKEKSRQKTSFRETKTKLEEIPSEWAELKARLSDDDIQILKAILEQNNPGGTIKKIAEENITMPQLLIDGINELAMDTIGDLIIEPGSVSVPPAIAQEYLTKVKNIIL
;
A
#
# COMPACT_ATOMS: atom_id res chain seq x y z
N MET A 1 3.46 -53.17 88.54
CA MET A 1 4.74 -52.48 88.23
C MET A 1 5.25 -52.84 86.85
N GLU A 2 5.38 -54.12 86.49
CA GLU A 2 5.89 -54.53 85.16
C GLU A 2 5.04 -54.00 83.98
N THR A 3 3.71 -54.11 84.08
CA THR A 3 2.75 -53.65 83.05
C THR A 3 2.81 -52.14 82.80
N GLN A 4 2.89 -51.35 83.88
CA GLN A 4 3.04 -49.89 83.77
C GLN A 4 4.37 -49.50 83.11
N LYS A 5 5.45 -50.25 83.37
CA LYS A 5 6.76 -50.00 82.75
C LYS A 5 6.74 -50.29 81.25
N THR A 6 6.05 -51.35 80.82
CA THR A 6 5.88 -51.67 79.41
C THR A 6 5.02 -50.64 78.67
N GLU A 7 3.92 -50.20 79.27
CA GLU A 7 3.04 -49.17 78.70
C GLU A 7 3.78 -47.82 78.55
N LEU A 8 4.55 -47.43 79.59
CA LEU A 8 5.36 -46.22 79.55
C LEU A 8 6.42 -46.27 78.43
N ASN A 9 7.12 -47.39 78.29
CA ASN A 9 8.10 -47.57 77.22
C ASN A 9 7.46 -47.51 75.82
N GLN A 10 6.29 -48.13 75.64
CA GLN A 10 5.56 -48.09 74.38
C GLN A 10 5.11 -46.66 74.04
N SER A 11 4.61 -45.91 75.03
CA SER A 11 4.26 -44.51 74.88
C SER A 11 5.48 -43.64 74.53
N LEU A 12 6.62 -43.85 75.19
CA LEU A 12 7.86 -43.13 74.91
C LEU A 12 8.35 -43.36 73.47
N LEU A 13 8.27 -44.59 72.97
CA LEU A 13 8.61 -44.94 71.59
C LEU A 13 7.67 -44.26 70.59
N ALA A 14 6.37 -44.25 70.85
CA ALA A 14 5.39 -43.57 70.00
C ALA A 14 5.66 -42.07 69.91
N VAL A 15 5.86 -41.40 71.05
CA VAL A 15 6.18 -39.97 71.12
C VAL A 15 7.51 -39.66 70.40
N THR A 16 8.51 -40.53 70.55
CA THR A 16 9.82 -40.35 69.87
C THR A 16 9.69 -40.45 68.36
N SER A 17 8.90 -41.42 67.86
CA SER A 17 8.62 -41.57 66.43
C SER A 17 7.84 -40.38 65.86
N GLU A 18 6.83 -39.91 66.59
CA GLU A 18 6.05 -38.73 66.20
C GLU A 18 6.92 -37.46 66.17
N LYS A 19 7.80 -37.29 67.16
CA LYS A 19 8.80 -36.21 67.17
C LYS A 19 9.71 -36.26 65.93
N GLN A 20 10.25 -37.42 65.59
CA GLN A 20 11.10 -37.56 64.39
C GLN A 20 10.34 -37.23 63.10
N LYS A 21 9.09 -37.68 62.99
CA LYS A 21 8.23 -37.38 61.85
C LYS A 21 7.96 -35.88 61.72
N THR A 22 7.66 -35.21 62.83
CA THR A 22 7.41 -33.76 62.84
C THR A 22 8.68 -32.97 62.53
N GLU A 23 9.86 -33.39 63.02
CA GLU A 23 11.15 -32.80 62.68
C GLU A 23 11.46 -32.89 61.18
N LEU A 24 11.20 -34.05 60.56
CA LEU A 24 11.36 -34.24 59.11
C LEU A 24 10.41 -33.33 58.32
N SER A 25 9.12 -33.30 58.68
CA SER A 25 8.15 -32.40 58.02
C SER A 25 8.54 -30.93 58.13
N LEU A 26 9.02 -30.51 59.31
CA LEU A 26 9.46 -29.15 59.56
C LEU A 26 10.72 -28.79 58.77
N SER A 27 11.64 -29.74 58.58
CA SER A 27 12.81 -29.56 57.70
C SER A 27 12.41 -29.40 56.24
N SER A 28 11.44 -30.19 55.76
CA SER A 28 10.91 -30.09 54.40
C SER A 28 10.25 -28.73 54.18
N LEU A 29 9.37 -28.31 55.08
CA LEU A 29 8.67 -27.03 54.99
C LEU A 29 9.64 -25.84 54.99
N ARG A 30 10.73 -25.90 55.77
CA ARG A 30 11.78 -24.87 55.74
C ARG A 30 12.49 -24.80 54.39
N SER A 31 12.80 -25.95 53.79
CA SER A 31 13.37 -26.02 52.44
C SER A 31 12.41 -25.40 51.41
N ASP A 32 11.13 -25.76 51.46
CA ASP A 32 10.14 -25.26 50.51
C ASP A 32 9.90 -23.74 50.66
N LEU A 33 9.88 -23.24 51.90
CA LEU A 33 9.81 -21.80 52.17
C LEU A 33 11.03 -21.06 51.60
N SER A 34 12.24 -21.60 51.75
CA SER A 34 13.44 -21.01 51.16
C SER A 34 13.39 -20.98 49.64
N LYS A 35 12.88 -22.03 48.99
CA LYS A 35 12.70 -22.06 47.53
C LYS A 35 11.69 -21.02 47.07
N MET A 36 10.56 -20.92 47.76
CA MET A 36 9.51 -19.95 47.43
C MET A 36 9.99 -18.51 47.61
N GLN A 37 10.80 -18.23 48.64
CA GLN A 37 11.43 -16.92 48.82
C GLN A 37 12.37 -16.57 47.67
N ALA A 38 13.21 -17.51 47.21
CA ALA A 38 14.10 -17.29 46.08
C ALA A 38 13.33 -17.04 44.77
N GLN A 39 12.25 -17.80 44.53
CA GLN A 39 11.37 -17.56 43.37
C GLN A 39 10.69 -16.20 43.44
N PHE A 40 10.21 -15.78 44.62
CA PHE A 40 9.59 -14.48 44.79
C PHE A 40 10.56 -13.34 44.49
N THR A 41 11.83 -13.45 44.92
CA THR A 41 12.84 -12.43 44.61
C THR A 41 13.19 -12.38 43.13
N GLU A 42 13.26 -13.52 42.45
CA GLU A 42 13.51 -13.54 41.00
C GLU A 42 12.34 -12.93 40.24
N ASN A 43 11.10 -13.31 40.57
CA ASN A 43 9.91 -12.75 39.94
C ASN A 43 9.79 -11.23 40.15
N GLN A 44 10.19 -10.72 41.33
CA GLN A 44 10.25 -9.28 41.60
C GLN A 44 11.28 -8.57 40.71
N LYS A 45 12.43 -9.20 40.46
CA LYS A 45 13.47 -8.68 39.57
C LYS A 45 13.01 -8.68 38.12
N GLU A 46 12.43 -9.78 37.64
CA GLU A 46 11.86 -9.87 36.29
C GLU A 46 10.79 -8.80 36.06
N LYS A 47 9.88 -8.62 37.03
CA LYS A 47 8.87 -7.56 36.99
C LYS A 47 9.50 -6.17 36.82
N SER A 48 10.54 -5.86 37.58
CA SER A 48 11.22 -4.56 37.50
C SER A 48 11.86 -4.34 36.12
N VAL A 49 12.45 -5.37 35.52
CA VAL A 49 13.02 -5.31 34.17
C VAL A 49 11.94 -5.05 33.12
N LEU A 50 10.82 -5.78 33.19
CA LEU A 50 9.70 -5.60 32.27
C LEU A 50 9.08 -4.21 32.38
N GLU A 51 8.94 -3.66 33.60
CA GLU A 51 8.45 -2.29 33.81
C GLU A 51 9.38 -1.24 33.19
N GLN A 52 10.69 -1.45 33.27
CA GLN A 52 11.69 -0.60 32.64
C GLN A 52 11.63 -0.69 31.11
N GLU A 53 11.48 -1.89 30.56
CA GLU A 53 11.34 -2.12 29.11
C GLU A 53 10.07 -1.47 28.56
N ILE A 54 8.92 -1.64 29.23
CA ILE A 54 7.66 -0.98 28.88
C ILE A 54 7.83 0.53 28.86
N THR A 55 8.56 1.09 29.84
CA THR A 55 8.82 2.53 29.91
C THR A 55 9.69 3.00 28.74
N ASN A 56 10.71 2.23 28.36
CA ASN A 56 11.56 2.53 27.22
C ASN A 56 10.79 2.43 25.89
N LEU A 57 10.00 1.38 25.68
CA LEU A 57 9.15 1.23 24.49
C LEU A 57 8.16 2.38 24.36
N LYS A 58 7.54 2.81 25.47
CA LYS A 58 6.65 4.00 25.49
C LYS A 58 7.39 5.28 25.08
N LYS A 59 8.64 5.46 25.52
CA LYS A 59 9.47 6.61 25.14
C LYS A 59 9.82 6.60 23.66
N GLN A 60 10.09 5.44 23.05
CA GLN A 60 10.39 5.31 21.63
C GLN A 60 9.15 5.48 20.74
N LYS A 61 7.98 5.03 21.21
CA LYS A 61 6.73 5.13 20.45
C LYS A 61 6.29 6.57 20.18
N ARG A 62 6.47 7.48 21.15
CA ARG A 62 6.06 8.90 21.03
C ARG A 62 6.70 9.64 19.85
N PRO A 63 8.04 9.69 19.70
CA PRO A 63 8.66 10.38 18.58
C PRO A 63 8.26 9.77 17.24
N LEU A 64 8.18 8.43 17.14
CA LEU A 64 7.73 7.76 15.92
C LEU A 64 6.29 8.14 15.53
N GLN A 65 5.39 8.26 16.51
CA GLN A 65 4.03 8.74 16.25
C GLN A 65 4.01 10.20 15.76
N SER A 66 4.80 11.06 16.39
CA SER A 66 4.93 12.46 15.96
C SER A 66 5.54 12.59 14.57
N GLU A 67 6.52 11.75 14.23
CA GLU A 67 7.13 11.70 12.91
C GLU A 67 6.14 11.23 11.85
N ALA A 68 5.35 10.19 12.15
CA ALA A 68 4.29 9.72 11.27
C ALA A 68 3.22 10.80 11.01
N GLU A 69 2.78 11.52 12.05
CA GLU A 69 1.86 12.65 11.91
C GLU A 69 2.46 13.77 11.04
N ASN A 70 3.73 14.10 11.25
CA ASN A 70 4.43 15.11 10.45
C ASN A 70 4.56 14.70 8.97
N LEU A 71 4.92 13.44 8.70
CA LEU A 71 4.99 12.92 7.34
C LEU A 71 3.62 12.93 6.66
N GLN A 72 2.56 12.60 7.39
CA GLN A 72 1.19 12.66 6.87
C GLN A 72 0.80 14.08 6.45
N THR A 73 1.15 15.09 7.26
CA THR A 73 0.93 16.51 6.90
C THR A 73 1.73 16.91 5.67
N GLN A 74 2.98 16.46 5.55
CA GLN A 74 3.81 16.74 4.36
C GLN A 74 3.22 16.12 3.09
N ILE A 75 2.73 14.88 3.16
CA ILE A 75 2.05 14.23 2.03
C ILE A 75 0.84 15.05 1.58
N GLN A 76 -0.02 15.46 2.50
CA GLN A 76 -1.19 16.29 2.18
C GLN A 76 -0.78 17.62 1.53
N ALA A 77 0.29 18.25 2.00
CA ALA A 77 0.80 19.48 1.41
C ALA A 77 1.31 19.26 -0.02
N PHE A 78 2.02 18.15 -0.28
CA PHE A 78 2.48 17.81 -1.63
C PHE A 78 1.32 17.45 -2.57
N GLU A 79 0.28 16.78 -2.09
CA GLU A 79 -0.94 16.50 -2.86
C GLU A 79 -1.65 17.80 -3.27
N MET A 80 -1.75 18.78 -2.36
CA MET A 80 -2.29 20.10 -2.66
C MET A 80 -1.45 20.84 -3.71
N GLN A 81 -0.12 20.86 -3.56
CA GLN A 81 0.78 21.47 -4.54
C GLN A 81 0.67 20.82 -5.92
N LYS A 82 0.56 19.48 -5.98
CA LYS A 82 0.33 18.75 -7.23
C LYS A 82 -0.98 19.17 -7.88
N ALA A 83 -2.06 19.31 -7.11
CA ALA A 83 -3.35 19.76 -7.61
C ALA A 83 -3.28 21.20 -8.17
N GLU A 84 -2.62 22.12 -7.46
CA GLU A 84 -2.41 23.50 -7.92
C GLU A 84 -1.57 23.57 -9.21
N LEU A 85 -0.51 22.76 -9.28
CA LEU A 85 0.33 22.68 -10.47
C LEU A 85 -0.47 22.14 -11.67
N ASN A 86 -1.27 21.10 -11.46
CA ASN A 86 -2.13 20.53 -12.49
C ASN A 86 -3.16 21.56 -12.99
N GLN A 87 -3.78 22.33 -12.09
CA GLN A 87 -4.70 23.41 -12.49
C GLN A 87 -3.99 24.50 -13.30
N SER A 88 -2.76 24.85 -12.91
CA SER A 88 -1.94 25.83 -13.64
C SER A 88 -1.52 25.30 -15.01
N LEU A 89 -1.22 24.01 -15.13
CA LEU A 89 -0.90 23.38 -16.40
C LEU A 89 -2.11 23.41 -17.35
N LEU A 90 -3.31 23.07 -16.85
CA LEU A 90 -4.55 23.13 -17.62
C LEU A 90 -4.85 24.54 -18.13
N SER A 91 -4.63 25.57 -17.29
CA SER A 91 -4.87 26.96 -17.72
C SER A 91 -3.90 27.40 -18.81
N LEU A 92 -2.62 27.05 -18.69
CA LEU A 92 -1.62 27.32 -19.73
C LEU A 92 -1.93 26.58 -21.03
N GLN A 93 -2.38 25.32 -20.96
CA GLN A 93 -2.78 24.55 -22.13
C GLN A 93 -3.98 25.20 -22.85
N LEU A 94 -4.97 25.69 -22.10
CA LEU A 94 -6.11 26.42 -22.67
C LEU A 94 -5.68 27.72 -23.34
N GLU A 95 -4.77 28.47 -22.72
CA GLU A 95 -4.22 29.71 -23.30
C GLU A 95 -3.45 29.41 -24.60
N LEU A 96 -2.61 28.38 -24.60
CA LEU A 96 -1.86 27.93 -25.78
C LEU A 96 -2.81 27.55 -26.92
N ARG A 97 -3.91 26.84 -26.63
CA ARG A 97 -4.97 26.51 -27.59
C ARG A 97 -5.63 27.77 -28.17
N GLN A 98 -5.94 28.76 -27.33
CA GLN A 98 -6.52 30.02 -27.77
C GLN A 98 -5.57 30.78 -28.70
N LEU A 99 -4.28 30.85 -28.37
CA LEU A 99 -3.27 31.48 -29.21
C LEU A 99 -3.09 30.74 -30.54
N GLN A 100 -3.09 29.40 -30.54
CA GLN A 100 -3.06 28.61 -31.76
C GLN A 100 -4.27 28.90 -32.67
N PHE A 101 -5.47 29.03 -32.09
CA PHE A 101 -6.67 29.42 -32.85
C PHE A 101 -6.53 30.81 -33.46
N GLN A 102 -6.03 31.79 -32.70
CA GLN A 102 -5.78 33.15 -33.21
C GLN A 102 -4.76 33.15 -34.36
N ILE A 103 -3.68 32.37 -34.24
CA ILE A 103 -2.67 32.21 -35.30
C ILE A 103 -3.31 31.59 -36.55
N TYR A 104 -4.17 30.57 -36.37
CA TYR A 104 -4.90 29.94 -37.48
C TYR A 104 -5.80 30.94 -38.21
N GLU A 105 -6.57 31.77 -37.48
CA GLU A 105 -7.42 32.79 -38.09
C GLU A 105 -6.63 33.87 -38.85
N ILE A 106 -5.46 34.27 -38.35
CA ILE A 106 -4.58 35.23 -39.02
C ILE A 106 -3.96 34.64 -40.30
N LYS A 107 -3.66 33.34 -40.31
CA LYS A 107 -3.04 32.65 -41.45
C LYS A 107 -4.02 32.31 -42.58
N GLN A 108 -5.33 32.39 -42.36
CA GLN A 108 -6.30 32.20 -43.43
C GLN A 108 -6.27 33.41 -44.40
N PRO A 109 -6.18 33.20 -45.74
CA PRO A 109 -6.43 34.27 -46.69
C PRO A 109 -7.89 34.71 -46.53
N LYS A 110 -8.16 36.02 -46.56
CA LYS A 110 -9.52 36.56 -46.55
C LYS A 110 -10.27 36.15 -47.83
N GLU A 111 -10.77 34.92 -47.91
CA GLU A 111 -11.73 34.47 -48.92
C GLU A 111 -13.11 34.29 -48.28
N LYS A 112 -13.72 35.41 -47.91
CA LYS A 112 -15.19 35.47 -47.86
C LYS A 112 -15.67 35.90 -49.24
N SER A 113 -16.00 34.94 -50.11
CA SER A 113 -17.11 35.04 -51.08
C SER A 113 -17.14 33.84 -52.04
N ARG A 114 -17.98 32.82 -51.75
CA ARG A 114 -19.10 32.36 -52.59
C ARG A 114 -19.46 30.88 -52.36
N GLN A 115 -20.74 30.68 -52.06
CA GLN A 115 -21.62 29.58 -52.45
C GLN A 115 -21.40 28.15 -51.92
N LYS A 116 -22.38 27.74 -51.10
CA LYS A 116 -23.20 26.51 -51.21
C LYS A 116 -22.63 25.38 -52.09
N THR A 117 -22.33 24.25 -51.46
CA THR A 117 -22.74 22.89 -51.87
C THR A 117 -22.40 21.93 -50.72
N SER A 118 -23.42 21.29 -50.15
CA SER A 118 -23.70 19.85 -50.34
C SER A 118 -22.93 18.94 -49.37
N PHE A 119 -23.65 18.50 -48.34
CA PHE A 119 -23.39 17.22 -47.68
C PHE A 119 -23.20 16.12 -48.74
N ARG A 120 -22.03 15.47 -48.77
CA ARG A 120 -21.92 14.03 -49.03
C ARG A 120 -20.51 13.51 -48.73
N GLU A 121 -20.51 12.58 -47.79
CA GLU A 121 -19.59 11.46 -47.57
C GLU A 121 -18.44 11.30 -48.58
N THR A 122 -17.22 11.21 -48.06
CA THR A 122 -16.19 10.37 -48.66
C THR A 122 -15.60 9.42 -47.63
N LYS A 123 -16.03 8.17 -47.78
CA LYS A 123 -15.49 6.96 -47.18
C LYS A 123 -14.20 6.61 -47.91
N THR A 124 -13.07 6.68 -47.23
CA THR A 124 -11.78 6.06 -47.57
C THR A 124 -11.15 5.69 -46.21
N LYS A 125 -11.39 4.51 -45.63
CA LYS A 125 -10.76 3.20 -45.89
C LYS A 125 -9.27 3.25 -46.23
N LEU A 126 -8.52 3.96 -45.40
CA LEU A 126 -7.30 3.45 -44.78
C LEU A 126 -7.41 3.98 -43.34
N GLU A 127 -7.53 3.11 -42.32
CA GLU A 127 -7.43 3.55 -40.93
C GLU A 127 -5.97 3.94 -40.69
N GLU A 128 -5.58 5.10 -41.22
CA GLU A 128 -4.36 5.77 -40.82
C GLU A 128 -4.54 6.08 -39.34
N ILE A 129 -3.68 5.47 -38.52
CA ILE A 129 -3.57 5.76 -37.10
C ILE A 129 -3.43 7.28 -37.01
N PRO A 130 -4.38 8.00 -36.36
CA PRO A 130 -4.29 9.45 -36.25
C PRO A 130 -2.93 9.83 -35.64
N SER A 131 -2.33 10.94 -36.06
CA SER A 131 -0.96 11.31 -35.66
C SER A 131 -0.76 11.28 -34.14
N GLU A 132 -1.78 11.66 -33.38
CA GLU A 132 -1.85 11.60 -31.91
C GLU A 132 -1.63 10.18 -31.36
N TRP A 133 -2.17 9.16 -32.02
CA TRP A 133 -2.01 7.75 -31.62
C TRP A 133 -0.66 7.17 -32.05
N ALA A 134 -0.08 7.67 -33.15
CA ALA A 134 1.28 7.33 -33.56
C ALA A 134 2.31 7.92 -32.59
N GLU A 135 2.07 9.14 -32.10
CA GLU A 135 2.89 9.80 -31.08
C GLU A 135 2.79 9.09 -29.73
N LEU A 136 1.58 8.67 -29.31
CA LEU A 136 1.42 7.82 -28.13
C LEU A 136 2.27 6.56 -28.24
N LYS A 137 2.16 5.83 -29.37
CA LYS A 137 2.92 4.60 -29.62
C LYS A 137 4.44 4.81 -29.49
N ALA A 138 4.94 5.95 -29.96
CA ALA A 138 6.36 6.27 -29.89
C ALA A 138 6.85 6.60 -28.46
N ARG A 139 5.93 7.02 -27.57
CA ARG A 139 6.23 7.39 -26.18
C ARG A 139 6.01 6.25 -25.19
N LEU A 140 5.22 5.24 -25.53
CA LEU A 140 5.01 4.06 -24.69
C LEU A 140 6.30 3.24 -24.58
N SER A 141 6.65 2.86 -23.36
CA SER A 141 7.72 1.91 -23.09
C SER A 141 7.26 0.46 -23.36
N ASP A 142 8.22 -0.46 -23.40
CA ASP A 142 7.92 -1.90 -23.54
C ASP A 142 7.04 -2.42 -22.39
N ASP A 143 7.20 -1.87 -21.18
CA ASP A 143 6.39 -2.21 -20.02
C ASP A 143 4.96 -1.66 -20.14
N ASP A 144 4.80 -0.44 -20.67
CA ASP A 144 3.48 0.16 -20.95
C ASP A 144 2.70 -0.68 -21.98
N ILE A 145 3.40 -1.16 -23.01
CA ILE A 145 2.81 -2.05 -24.02
C ILE A 145 2.41 -3.39 -23.40
N GLN A 146 3.22 -3.95 -22.49
CA GLN A 146 2.87 -5.19 -21.78
C GLN A 146 1.65 -5.01 -20.87
N ILE A 147 1.51 -3.87 -20.21
CA ILE A 147 0.35 -3.53 -19.38
C ILE A 147 -0.91 -3.41 -20.25
N LEU A 148 -0.84 -2.67 -21.36
CA LEU A 148 -1.96 -2.54 -22.29
C LEU A 148 -2.38 -3.90 -22.89
N LYS A 149 -1.42 -4.77 -23.22
CA LYS A 149 -1.70 -6.15 -23.64
C LYS A 149 -2.37 -6.97 -22.55
N ALA A 150 -1.89 -6.88 -21.31
CA ALA A 150 -2.48 -7.59 -20.18
C ALA A 150 -3.94 -7.19 -19.96
N ILE A 151 -4.26 -5.89 -20.07
CA ILE A 151 -5.62 -5.36 -19.93
C ILE A 151 -6.52 -5.79 -21.11
N LEU A 152 -5.99 -5.92 -22.32
CA LEU A 152 -6.76 -6.38 -23.49
C LEU A 152 -7.06 -7.89 -23.49
N GLU A 153 -6.14 -8.72 -23.00
CA GLU A 153 -6.18 -10.17 -23.19
C GLU A 153 -6.59 -10.97 -21.95
N GLN A 154 -6.38 -10.43 -20.74
CA GLN A 154 -6.58 -11.18 -19.50
C GLN A 154 -7.89 -10.79 -18.82
N ASN A 155 -8.66 -11.80 -18.38
CA ASN A 155 -9.82 -11.58 -17.50
C ASN A 155 -9.44 -10.99 -16.12
N ASN A 156 -8.15 -11.09 -15.73
CA ASN A 156 -7.62 -10.51 -14.50
C ASN A 156 -6.22 -9.92 -14.72
N PRO A 157 -6.12 -8.67 -15.24
CA PRO A 157 -4.85 -8.04 -15.55
C PRO A 157 -4.03 -7.67 -14.30
N GLY A 158 -4.66 -7.62 -13.12
CA GLY A 158 -4.04 -7.14 -11.88
C GLY A 158 -2.81 -7.95 -11.45
N GLY A 159 -2.78 -9.25 -11.69
CA GLY A 159 -1.62 -10.10 -11.36
C GLY A 159 -0.38 -9.76 -12.20
N THR A 160 -0.57 -9.51 -13.49
CA THR A 160 0.50 -9.16 -14.42
C THR A 160 1.00 -7.74 -14.15
N ILE A 161 0.10 -6.77 -13.97
CA ILE A 161 0.46 -5.38 -13.64
C ILE A 161 1.23 -5.31 -12.32
N LYS A 162 0.81 -6.11 -11.31
CA LYS A 162 1.53 -6.19 -10.04
C LYS A 162 2.97 -6.67 -10.20
N LYS A 163 3.19 -7.70 -11.01
CA LYS A 163 4.53 -8.23 -11.26
C LYS A 163 5.43 -7.18 -11.95
N ILE A 164 4.92 -6.50 -12.97
CA ILE A 164 5.63 -5.42 -13.67
C ILE A 164 5.96 -4.26 -12.71
N ALA A 165 5.04 -3.94 -11.80
CA ALA A 165 5.28 -2.93 -10.77
C ALA A 165 6.40 -3.32 -9.80
N GLU A 166 6.44 -4.58 -9.38
CA GLU A 166 7.50 -5.10 -8.50
C GLU A 166 8.87 -5.09 -9.18
N GLU A 167 8.95 -5.48 -10.46
CA GLU A 167 10.18 -5.46 -11.27
C GLU A 167 10.72 -4.03 -11.45
N ASN A 168 9.84 -3.04 -11.56
CA ASN A 168 10.19 -1.62 -11.72
C ASN A 168 10.24 -0.83 -10.41
N ILE A 169 10.10 -1.49 -9.25
CA ILE A 169 10.11 -0.83 -7.92
C ILE A 169 9.09 0.33 -7.88
N THR A 170 7.89 0.08 -8.38
CA THR A 170 6.79 1.05 -8.47
C THR A 170 5.47 0.45 -8.00
N MET A 171 4.37 1.20 -8.13
CA MET A 171 3.03 0.76 -7.76
C MET A 171 2.18 0.50 -9.02
N PRO A 172 1.31 -0.52 -9.01
CA PRO A 172 0.40 -0.82 -10.14
C PRO A 172 -0.42 0.38 -10.61
N GLN A 173 -0.85 1.21 -9.67
CA GLN A 173 -1.66 2.39 -9.95
C GLN A 173 -0.85 3.50 -10.65
N LEU A 174 0.42 3.70 -10.26
CA LEU A 174 1.30 4.68 -10.90
C LEU A 174 1.64 4.31 -12.34
N LEU A 175 1.72 3.01 -12.66
CA LEU A 175 1.90 2.55 -14.02
C LEU A 175 0.69 2.86 -14.91
N ILE A 176 -0.52 2.63 -14.38
CA ILE A 176 -1.77 2.96 -15.08
C ILE A 176 -1.90 4.48 -15.25
N ASP A 177 -1.61 5.23 -14.19
CA ASP A 177 -1.62 6.70 -14.22
C ASP A 177 -0.62 7.24 -15.23
N GLY A 178 0.57 6.64 -15.34
CA GLY A 178 1.58 7.02 -16.33
C GLY A 178 1.12 6.80 -17.77
N ILE A 179 0.49 5.67 -18.07
CA ILE A 179 -0.08 5.41 -19.41
C ILE A 179 -1.21 6.40 -19.72
N ASN A 180 -2.05 6.71 -18.73
CA ASN A 180 -3.12 7.68 -18.87
C ASN A 180 -2.60 9.11 -19.02
N GLU A 181 -1.51 9.47 -18.35
CA GLU A 181 -0.83 10.76 -18.50
C GLU A 181 -0.27 10.90 -19.93
N LEU A 182 0.38 9.85 -20.45
CA LEU A 182 0.84 9.83 -21.84
C LEU A 182 -0.33 9.96 -22.83
N ALA A 183 -1.43 9.24 -22.60
CA ALA A 183 -2.61 9.33 -23.45
C ALA A 183 -3.29 10.70 -23.37
N MET A 184 -3.33 11.30 -22.18
CA MET A 184 -3.84 12.65 -21.97
C MET A 184 -2.96 13.69 -22.69
N ASP A 185 -1.63 13.50 -22.70
CA ASP A 185 -0.69 14.38 -23.40
C ASP A 185 -0.83 14.33 -24.92
N THR A 186 -1.10 13.14 -25.48
CA THR A 186 -1.09 12.95 -26.94
C THR A 186 -2.48 12.97 -27.56
N ILE A 187 -3.44 12.25 -26.96
CA ILE A 187 -4.80 12.06 -27.49
C ILE A 187 -5.79 13.00 -26.79
N GLY A 188 -5.43 13.56 -25.63
CA GLY A 188 -6.29 14.46 -24.88
C GLY A 188 -7.41 13.75 -24.11
N ASP A 189 -7.28 12.45 -23.86
CA ASP A 189 -8.24 11.68 -23.08
C ASP A 189 -7.59 10.51 -22.33
N LEU A 190 -8.27 10.03 -21.28
CA LEU A 190 -7.88 8.86 -20.51
C LEU A 190 -8.29 7.59 -21.27
N ILE A 191 -7.34 6.70 -21.50
CA ILE A 191 -7.60 5.45 -22.26
C ILE A 191 -7.85 4.25 -21.36
N ILE A 192 -7.36 4.29 -20.11
CA ILE A 192 -7.58 3.25 -19.10
C ILE A 192 -8.49 3.80 -18.00
N GLU A 193 -9.59 3.09 -17.74
CA GLU A 193 -10.36 3.25 -16.52
C GLU A 193 -9.59 2.53 -15.38
N PRO A 194 -9.12 3.26 -14.34
CA PRO A 194 -8.19 2.71 -13.35
C PRO A 194 -8.78 1.61 -12.44
N GLY A 195 -10.06 1.28 -12.62
CA GLY A 195 -10.74 0.25 -11.85
C GLY A 195 -10.91 0.65 -10.37
N SER A 196 -11.25 -0.33 -9.54
CA SER A 196 -11.39 -0.22 -8.09
C SER A 196 -11.02 -1.55 -7.46
N VAL A 197 -11.02 -1.65 -6.13
CA VAL A 197 -10.68 -2.91 -5.43
C VAL A 197 -11.51 -4.12 -5.90
N SER A 198 -12.73 -3.88 -6.41
CA SER A 198 -13.64 -4.91 -6.92
C SER A 198 -13.80 -4.93 -8.45
N VAL A 199 -13.19 -4.00 -9.17
CA VAL A 199 -13.33 -3.85 -10.63
C VAL A 199 -11.93 -3.74 -11.24
N PRO A 200 -11.49 -4.70 -12.07
CA PRO A 200 -10.18 -4.63 -12.69
C PRO A 200 -10.07 -3.40 -13.60
N PRO A 201 -8.86 -2.83 -13.78
CA PRO A 201 -8.65 -1.76 -14.75
C PRO A 201 -8.97 -2.26 -16.16
N ALA A 202 -9.61 -1.41 -16.96
CA ALA A 202 -10.07 -1.74 -18.29
C ALA A 202 -9.81 -0.58 -19.26
N ILE A 203 -9.56 -0.88 -20.52
CA ILE A 203 -9.48 0.15 -21.56
C ILE A 203 -10.90 0.59 -21.90
N ALA A 204 -11.14 1.90 -21.97
CA ALA A 204 -12.45 2.42 -22.32
C ALA A 204 -12.90 1.91 -23.70
N GLN A 205 -14.18 1.55 -23.81
CA GLN A 205 -14.72 0.79 -24.95
C GLN A 205 -14.47 1.46 -26.30
N GLU A 206 -14.48 2.79 -26.33
CA GLU A 206 -14.23 3.63 -27.52
C GLU A 206 -12.77 3.64 -28.00
N TYR A 207 -11.83 3.20 -27.14
CA TYR A 207 -10.41 3.18 -27.41
C TYR A 207 -9.85 1.78 -27.70
N LEU A 208 -10.60 0.71 -27.43
CA LEU A 208 -10.14 -0.69 -27.64
C LEU A 208 -9.54 -0.95 -29.03
N THR A 209 -10.23 -0.56 -30.10
CA THR A 209 -9.76 -0.78 -31.47
C THR A 209 -8.50 0.02 -31.76
N LYS A 210 -8.41 1.26 -31.25
CA LYS A 210 -7.27 2.15 -31.48
C LYS A 210 -6.04 1.68 -30.71
N VAL A 211 -6.20 1.30 -29.44
CA VAL A 211 -5.14 0.72 -28.60
C VAL A 211 -4.63 -0.58 -29.24
N LYS A 212 -5.53 -1.45 -29.69
CA LYS A 212 -5.15 -2.69 -30.37
C LYS A 212 -4.31 -2.44 -31.63
N ASN A 213 -4.64 -1.42 -32.41
CA ASN A 213 -3.90 -1.06 -33.63
C ASN A 213 -2.50 -0.47 -33.36
N ILE A 214 -2.25 0.11 -32.19
CA ILE A 214 -0.94 0.67 -31.85
C ILE A 214 -0.02 -0.35 -31.15
N ILE A 215 -0.55 -1.33 -30.40
CA ILE A 215 0.28 -2.26 -29.61
C ILE A 215 0.48 -3.67 -30.23
N LEU A 216 -0.30 -4.02 -31.26
CA LEU A 216 -0.17 -5.26 -32.06
C LEU A 216 0.39 -4.95 -33.46
#